data_AF-A0A927Y6T2-F1
#
_entry.id   AF-A0A927Y6T2-F1
#
_cell.length_a   1.000
_cell.length_b   1.000
_cell.length_c   1.000
_cell.angle_alpha   90.00
_cell.angle_beta   90.00
_cell.angle_gamma   90.00
#
_symmetry.space_group_name_H-M   'P 1'
#
loop_
_entity.id
_entity.type
_entity.pdbx_description
1 polymer ?
#
loop_
_entity_poly.entity_id
_entity_poly.type
_entity_poly.pdbx_seq_one_letter_code
_entity_poly.pdbx_strand_id
1 'polypeptide(L)'
;MRKTNYYNSIYIQRRQNRGNTRLAIAALAVIFIICFFMVLPVNGKGTYGNGVSEETYQAWEKAYRSDVKEVLTKKGLDMSGVTMTKTYREDGAREYEVMIHHDRFAKMGTEEKQELVEVLQAVPFPEKESDFTFILRCDLAGKSL
;
A
#
# COMPACT_ATOMS: atom_id res chain seq x y z
N MET A 1 -63.57 -45.45 -8.74
CA MET A 1 -63.38 -45.54 -10.21
C MET A 1 -62.74 -44.24 -10.70
N ARG A 2 -61.77 -44.34 -11.63
CA ARG A 2 -61.08 -43.27 -12.41
C ARG A 2 -59.74 -42.71 -11.88
N LYS A 3 -58.68 -43.41 -12.31
CA LYS A 3 -57.50 -42.93 -13.07
C LYS A 3 -56.80 -41.62 -12.67
N THR A 4 -55.61 -41.79 -12.07
CA THR A 4 -54.27 -41.37 -12.54
C THR A 4 -54.14 -40.16 -13.49
N ASN A 5 -53.33 -39.15 -13.12
CA ASN A 5 -52.01 -38.85 -13.71
C ASN A 5 -51.61 -37.34 -13.82
N TYR A 6 -50.28 -37.15 -13.87
CA TYR A 6 -49.49 -36.20 -14.69
C TYR A 6 -48.99 -34.85 -14.08
N TYR A 7 -47.72 -34.88 -13.62
CA TYR A 7 -46.57 -34.00 -13.91
C TYR A 7 -46.36 -32.60 -13.26
N ASN A 8 -45.26 -32.53 -12.48
CA ASN A 8 -44.21 -31.50 -12.35
C ASN A 8 -44.52 -29.99 -12.35
N SER A 9 -44.13 -29.30 -11.25
CA SER A 9 -42.98 -28.37 -11.24
C SER A 9 -42.63 -27.84 -9.83
N ILE A 10 -41.50 -28.32 -9.29
CA ILE A 10 -40.34 -27.62 -8.66
C ILE A 10 -40.53 -26.11 -8.26
N TYR A 11 -40.06 -25.52 -7.14
CA TYR A 11 -38.78 -25.62 -6.39
C TYR A 11 -38.85 -25.14 -4.90
N ILE A 12 -38.11 -25.87 -4.05
CA ILE A 12 -37.16 -25.47 -2.98
C ILE A 12 -37.53 -24.31 -2.03
N GLN A 13 -37.70 -24.66 -0.75
CA GLN A 13 -37.88 -23.75 0.38
C GLN A 13 -36.55 -23.10 0.84
N ARG A 14 -36.53 -21.76 0.94
CA ARG A 14 -35.41 -20.96 1.46
C ARG A 14 -35.54 -20.84 2.98
N ARG A 15 -34.69 -21.56 3.72
CA ARG A 15 -34.66 -21.59 5.19
C ARG A 15 -34.13 -20.28 5.77
N GLN A 16 -34.94 -19.58 6.56
CA GLN A 16 -34.55 -18.41 7.38
C GLN A 16 -33.88 -18.88 8.69
N ASN A 17 -32.71 -18.33 9.03
CA ASN A 17 -32.05 -18.49 10.33
C ASN A 17 -32.03 -17.16 11.10
N ARG A 18 -32.80 -17.07 12.20
CA ARG A 18 -32.87 -15.93 13.13
C ARG A 18 -31.80 -16.02 14.25
N GLY A 19 -30.51 -16.07 13.89
CA GLY A 19 -29.41 -16.22 14.87
C GLY A 19 -28.29 -15.17 14.79
N ASN A 20 -28.29 -14.26 13.81
CA ASN A 20 -27.08 -13.54 13.42
C ASN A 20 -27.16 -12.01 13.49
N THR A 21 -28.23 -11.43 14.05
CA THR A 21 -28.42 -9.96 14.01
C THR A 21 -27.38 -9.21 14.85
N ARG A 22 -27.03 -9.71 16.04
CA ARG A 22 -25.98 -9.11 16.89
C ARG A 22 -24.58 -9.21 16.28
N LEU A 23 -24.27 -10.34 15.66
CA LEU A 23 -22.99 -10.55 14.96
C LEU A 23 -22.90 -9.70 13.69
N ALA A 24 -24.01 -9.53 12.97
CA ALA A 24 -24.07 -8.65 11.80
C ALA A 24 -23.87 -7.18 12.19
N ILE A 25 -24.45 -6.73 13.30
CA ILE A 25 -24.26 -5.35 13.80
C ILE A 25 -22.80 -5.13 14.23
N ALA A 26 -22.20 -6.08 14.94
CA ALA A 26 -20.79 -6.00 15.33
C ALA A 26 -19.84 -5.98 14.11
N ALA A 27 -20.10 -6.82 13.11
CA ALA A 27 -19.31 -6.83 11.88
C ALA A 27 -19.42 -5.50 11.10
N LEU A 28 -20.62 -4.92 11.03
CA LEU A 28 -20.83 -3.61 10.39
C LEU A 28 -20.11 -2.49 11.14
N ALA A 29 -20.11 -2.51 12.48
CA ALA A 29 -19.38 -1.53 13.28
C ALA A 29 -17.86 -1.62 13.06
N VAL A 30 -17.30 -2.85 12.98
CA VAL A 30 -15.87 -3.06 12.69
C VAL A 30 -15.54 -2.59 11.27
N ILE A 31 -16.36 -2.89 10.27
CA ILE A 31 -16.18 -2.40 8.90
C ILE A 31 -16.22 -0.87 8.87
N PHE A 32 -17.16 -0.25 9.59
CA PHE A 32 -17.28 1.21 9.67
C PHE A 32 -16.05 1.85 10.34
N ILE A 33 -15.52 1.24 11.39
CA ILE A 33 -14.27 1.68 12.04
C ILE A 33 -13.09 1.56 11.08
N ILE A 34 -12.94 0.43 10.39
CA ILE A 34 -11.88 0.21 9.40
C ILE A 34 -11.98 1.24 8.26
N CYS A 35 -13.18 1.48 7.74
CA CYS A 35 -13.42 2.50 6.72
C CYS A 35 -13.14 3.93 7.24
N PHE A 36 -13.45 4.22 8.50
CA PHE A 36 -13.17 5.52 9.12
C PHE A 36 -11.67 5.78 9.25
N PHE A 37 -10.86 4.75 9.58
CA PHE A 37 -9.40 4.86 9.59
C PHE A 37 -8.77 5.00 8.19
N MET A 38 -9.44 4.53 7.13
CA MET A 38 -8.95 4.65 5.75
C MET A 38 -9.32 5.99 5.07
N VAL A 39 -10.22 6.79 5.65
CA VAL A 39 -10.82 7.98 5.01
C VAL A 39 -10.46 9.28 5.74
N LEU A 40 -9.32 9.34 6.42
CA LEU A 40 -8.73 10.64 6.75
C LEU A 40 -7.78 11.02 5.62
N PRO A 41 -8.20 11.75 4.57
CA PRO A 41 -7.25 12.54 3.83
C PRO A 41 -6.67 13.52 4.86
N VAL A 42 -5.43 13.27 5.30
CA VAL A 42 -4.65 14.25 6.04
C VAL A 42 -4.35 15.39 5.05
N ASN A 43 -5.36 16.20 4.79
CA ASN A 43 -5.22 17.54 4.27
C ASN A 43 -4.69 18.38 5.43
N GLY A 44 -3.47 18.09 5.85
CA GLY A 44 -2.72 18.95 6.74
C GLY A 44 -2.40 20.22 5.96
N LYS A 45 -3.26 21.23 6.05
CA LYS A 45 -2.86 22.63 5.88
C LYS A 45 -1.95 23.00 7.06
N GLY A 46 -0.82 22.33 7.14
CA GLY A 46 0.23 22.61 8.09
C GLY A 46 1.40 23.13 7.30
N THR A 47 1.67 24.41 7.45
CA THR A 47 2.97 24.99 7.12
C THR A 47 4.00 24.39 8.08
N TYR A 48 4.44 23.16 7.81
CA TYR A 48 5.51 22.51 8.55
C TYR A 48 6.83 22.69 7.81
N GLY A 49 7.81 23.26 8.52
CA GLY A 49 9.21 23.31 8.14
C GLY A 49 9.64 24.60 7.43
N ASN A 50 9.26 24.77 6.16
CA ASN A 50 10.01 25.68 5.27
C ASN A 50 9.15 26.67 4.46
N GLY A 51 7.87 26.84 4.79
CA GLY A 51 6.96 27.74 4.06
C GLY A 51 6.56 27.25 2.65
N VAL A 52 6.97 26.03 2.28
CA VAL A 52 6.61 25.36 1.03
C VAL A 52 5.22 24.72 1.16
N SER A 53 4.40 24.83 0.12
CA SER A 53 3.04 24.28 0.13
C SER A 53 3.05 22.75 0.06
N GLU A 54 2.02 22.12 0.63
CA GLU A 54 1.86 20.66 0.54
C GLU A 54 1.74 20.17 -0.91
N GLU A 55 1.17 20.98 -1.81
CA GLU A 55 1.11 20.68 -3.25
C GLU A 55 2.51 20.62 -3.89
N THR A 56 3.41 21.53 -3.49
CA THR A 56 4.80 21.50 -3.95
C THR A 56 5.52 20.24 -3.46
N TYR A 57 5.31 19.85 -2.20
CA TYR A 57 5.84 18.57 -1.70
C TYR A 57 5.30 17.39 -2.48
N GLN A 58 3.99 17.32 -2.73
CA GLN A 58 3.40 16.24 -3.54
C GLN A 58 4.02 16.14 -4.94
N ALA A 59 4.33 17.29 -5.57
CA ALA A 59 5.03 17.31 -6.85
C ALA A 59 6.46 16.77 -6.74
N TRP A 60 7.22 17.18 -5.72
CA TRP A 60 8.57 16.66 -5.46
C TRP A 60 8.58 15.18 -5.15
N GLU A 61 7.66 14.71 -4.29
CA GLU A 61 7.50 13.30 -3.97
C GLU A 61 7.18 12.45 -5.21
N LYS A 62 6.35 12.97 -6.12
CA LYS A 62 6.02 12.30 -7.38
C LYS A 62 7.23 12.22 -8.31
N ALA A 63 7.98 13.31 -8.45
CA ALA A 63 9.20 13.35 -9.25
C ALA A 63 10.24 12.38 -8.67
N TYR A 64 10.47 12.43 -7.36
CA TYR A 64 11.41 11.56 -6.66
C TYR A 64 11.08 10.07 -6.86
N ARG A 65 9.80 9.67 -6.77
CA ARG A 65 9.38 8.29 -7.07
C ARG A 65 9.71 7.89 -8.51
N SER A 66 9.59 8.82 -9.47
CA SER A 66 9.97 8.59 -10.87
C SER A 66 11.47 8.38 -11.02
N ASP A 67 12.28 9.20 -10.34
CA ASP A 67 13.74 9.14 -10.41
C ASP A 67 14.27 7.83 -9.77
N VAL A 68 13.72 7.44 -8.62
CA VAL A 68 13.99 6.14 -7.98
C VAL A 68 13.63 4.99 -8.94
N LYS A 69 12.47 5.08 -9.61
CA LYS A 69 12.04 4.07 -10.57
C LYS A 69 12.98 3.97 -11.77
N GLU A 70 13.53 5.08 -12.25
CA GLU A 70 14.52 5.11 -13.32
C GLU A 70 15.83 4.42 -12.89
N VAL A 71 16.32 4.70 -11.69
CA VAL A 71 17.51 4.03 -11.11
C VAL A 71 17.31 2.52 -11.05
N LEU A 72 16.16 2.07 -10.52
CA LEU A 72 15.82 0.65 -10.46
C LEU A 72 15.79 0.02 -11.87
N THR A 73 15.21 0.72 -12.83
CA THR A 73 15.16 0.25 -14.24
C THR A 73 16.57 0.10 -14.82
N LYS A 74 17.46 1.08 -14.60
CA LYS A 74 18.87 1.00 -15.05
C LYS A 74 19.66 -0.16 -14.41
N LYS A 75 19.27 -0.58 -13.21
CA LYS A 75 19.84 -1.73 -12.50
C LYS A 75 19.16 -3.08 -12.87
N GLY A 76 18.24 -3.08 -13.82
CA GLY A 76 17.52 -4.29 -14.27
C GLY A 76 16.46 -4.77 -13.27
N LEU A 77 15.84 -3.83 -12.56
CA LEU A 77 14.76 -4.03 -11.58
C LEU A 77 13.49 -3.29 -12.03
N ASP A 78 13.19 -3.32 -13.32
CA ASP A 78 12.11 -2.59 -13.99
C ASP A 78 10.71 -2.97 -13.48
N MET A 79 10.55 -4.20 -12.98
CA MET A 79 9.30 -4.70 -12.40
C MET A 79 9.11 -4.32 -10.91
N SER A 80 9.97 -3.43 -10.36
CA SER A 80 9.89 -3.07 -8.94
C SER A 80 8.63 -2.27 -8.57
N GLY A 81 7.95 -2.65 -7.50
CA GLY A 81 6.99 -1.78 -6.83
C GLY A 81 7.71 -0.77 -5.93
N VAL A 82 7.34 0.51 -5.97
CA VAL A 82 7.89 1.53 -5.08
C VAL A 82 6.76 2.17 -4.29
N THR A 83 6.79 2.00 -2.98
CA THR A 83 5.87 2.63 -2.03
C THR A 83 6.66 3.63 -1.21
N MET A 84 6.13 4.83 -1.06
CA MET A 84 6.75 5.87 -0.22
C MET A 84 5.76 6.32 0.84
N THR A 85 6.15 6.19 2.09
CA THR A 85 5.36 6.59 3.25
C THR A 85 6.02 7.80 3.90
N LYS A 86 5.22 8.83 4.16
CA LYS A 86 5.64 10.06 4.82
C LYS A 86 5.25 10.03 6.28
N THR A 87 6.21 10.30 7.16
CA THR A 87 6.03 10.53 8.59
C THR A 87 6.61 11.89 8.97
N TYR A 88 6.26 12.37 10.16
CA TYR A 88 6.76 13.63 10.70
C TYR A 88 7.47 13.36 12.02
N ARG A 89 8.66 13.92 12.19
CA ARG A 89 9.38 13.93 13.46
C ARG A 89 8.77 14.98 14.41
N GLU A 90 9.11 14.91 15.70
CA GLU A 90 8.67 15.86 16.73
C GLU A 90 8.98 17.33 16.41
N ASP A 91 10.04 17.61 15.64
CA ASP A 91 10.43 18.95 15.16
C ASP A 91 9.64 19.41 13.91
N GLY A 92 8.78 18.55 13.38
CA GLY A 92 8.01 18.80 12.15
C GLY A 92 8.78 18.52 10.86
N ALA A 93 10.01 18.02 10.93
CA ALA A 93 10.76 17.55 9.77
C ALA A 93 10.07 16.32 9.15
N ARG A 94 10.21 16.18 7.82
CA ARG A 94 9.63 15.06 7.07
C ARG A 94 10.62 13.89 7.04
N GLU A 95 10.13 12.73 7.43
CA GLU A 95 10.83 11.46 7.28
C GLU A 95 10.10 10.63 6.24
N TYR A 96 10.87 9.97 5.37
CA TYR A 96 10.34 9.13 4.30
C TYR A 96 10.84 7.70 4.45
N GLU A 97 9.90 6.77 4.48
CA GLU A 97 10.18 5.34 4.30
C GLU A 97 9.88 4.96 2.85
N VAL A 98 10.91 4.52 2.12
CA VAL A 98 10.82 4.06 0.73
C VAL A 98 10.92 2.54 0.70
N MET A 99 9.78 1.89 0.51
CA MET A 99 9.70 0.44 0.39
C MET A 99 9.73 0.04 -1.08
N ILE A 100 10.72 -0.77 -1.44
CA ILE A 100 10.89 -1.28 -2.80
C ILE A 100 10.64 -2.78 -2.78
N HIS A 101 9.75 -3.24 -3.66
CA HIS A 101 9.38 -4.64 -3.81
C HIS A 101 9.94 -5.19 -5.12
N HIS A 102 10.77 -6.24 -5.05
CA HIS A 102 11.24 -6.96 -6.24
C HIS A 102 11.63 -8.41 -5.90
N ASP A 103 11.30 -9.35 -6.79
CA ASP A 103 11.56 -10.79 -6.59
C ASP A 103 13.07 -11.12 -6.50
N ARG A 104 13.88 -10.42 -7.29
CA ARG A 104 15.34 -10.56 -7.30
C ARG A 104 16.00 -10.23 -5.96
N PHE A 105 15.35 -9.48 -5.07
CA PHE A 105 15.93 -9.15 -3.76
C PHE A 105 16.17 -10.36 -2.86
N ALA A 106 15.48 -11.49 -3.08
CA ALA A 106 15.81 -12.75 -2.39
C ALA A 106 17.16 -13.34 -2.84
N LYS A 107 17.59 -13.05 -4.07
CA LYS A 107 18.81 -13.59 -4.67
C LYS A 107 20.00 -12.63 -4.62
N MET A 108 19.75 -11.35 -4.33
CA MET A 108 20.80 -10.36 -4.17
C MET A 108 21.61 -10.60 -2.89
N GLY A 109 22.94 -10.53 -3.02
CA GLY A 109 23.85 -10.57 -1.88
C GLY A 109 23.73 -9.31 -1.02
N THR A 110 24.30 -9.36 0.19
CA THR A 110 24.30 -8.20 1.11
C THR A 110 25.03 -7.01 0.50
N GLU A 111 26.17 -7.22 -0.15
CA GLU A 111 26.94 -6.18 -0.83
C GLU A 111 26.15 -5.56 -1.99
N GLU A 112 25.51 -6.38 -2.81
CA GLU A 112 24.68 -5.91 -3.95
C GLU A 112 23.48 -5.08 -3.47
N LYS A 113 22.89 -5.44 -2.33
CA LYS A 113 21.81 -4.66 -1.69
C LYS A 113 22.33 -3.35 -1.11
N GLN A 114 23.50 -3.36 -0.50
CA GLN A 114 24.11 -2.16 0.06
C GLN A 114 24.48 -1.17 -1.05
N GLU A 115 25.11 -1.63 -2.12
CA GLU A 115 25.41 -0.81 -3.31
C GLU A 115 24.12 -0.20 -3.88
N LEU A 116 23.04 -0.99 -3.96
CA LEU A 116 21.75 -0.49 -4.41
C LEU A 116 21.21 0.62 -3.50
N VAL A 117 21.28 0.45 -2.17
CA VAL A 117 20.84 1.48 -1.21
C VAL A 117 21.69 2.74 -1.32
N GLU A 118 23.01 2.63 -1.46
CA GLU A 118 23.91 3.78 -1.62
C GLU A 118 23.58 4.59 -2.89
N VAL A 119 23.30 3.90 -4.01
CA VAL A 119 22.87 4.56 -5.25
C VAL A 119 21.51 5.24 -5.08
N LEU A 120 20.58 4.63 -4.35
CA LEU A 120 19.26 5.20 -4.08
C LEU A 120 19.33 6.41 -3.15
N GLN A 121 20.21 6.39 -2.15
CA GLN A 121 20.46 7.53 -1.26
C GLN A 121 21.09 8.73 -1.98
N ALA A 122 21.80 8.49 -3.09
CA ALA A 122 22.38 9.55 -3.90
C ALA A 122 21.35 10.27 -4.81
N VAL A 123 20.10 9.80 -4.88
CA VAL A 123 19.05 10.45 -5.66
C VAL A 123 18.67 11.78 -4.97
N PRO A 124 18.76 12.92 -5.67
CA PRO A 124 18.53 14.21 -5.05
C PRO A 124 17.05 14.42 -4.70
N PHE A 125 16.81 14.95 -3.50
CA PHE A 125 15.50 15.50 -3.10
C PHE A 125 15.64 17.01 -2.89
N PRO A 126 14.66 17.85 -3.30
CA PRO A 126 14.78 19.31 -3.23
C PRO A 126 14.93 19.88 -1.81
N GLU A 127 14.43 19.18 -0.79
CA GLU A 127 14.57 19.57 0.61
C GLU A 127 15.78 18.89 1.26
N LYS A 128 16.63 19.66 1.94
CA LYS A 128 17.89 19.19 2.53
C LYS A 128 17.73 18.51 3.89
N GLU A 129 16.62 18.74 4.57
CA GLU A 129 16.34 18.22 5.92
C GLU A 129 15.42 16.99 5.89
N SER A 130 15.21 16.40 4.71
CA SER A 130 14.43 15.17 4.56
C SER A 130 15.31 13.94 4.77
N ASP A 131 14.91 13.08 5.70
CA ASP A 131 15.58 11.81 5.94
C ASP A 131 14.87 10.66 5.19
N PHE A 132 15.65 9.80 4.54
CA PHE A 132 15.14 8.68 3.76
C PHE A 132 15.65 7.34 4.29
N THR A 133 14.71 6.44 4.60
CA THR A 133 14.99 5.05 4.96
C THR A 133 14.50 4.11 3.85
N PHE A 134 15.39 3.27 3.33
CA PHE A 134 15.06 2.31 2.27
C PHE A 134 14.84 0.91 2.82
N ILE A 135 13.72 0.30 2.43
CA ILE A 135 13.38 -1.08 2.80
C ILE A 135 13.23 -1.92 1.53
N LEU A 136 14.16 -2.86 1.33
CA LEU A 136 14.13 -3.80 0.21
C LEU A 136 13.33 -5.05 0.61
N ARG A 137 12.16 -5.24 -0.01
CA ARG A 137 11.28 -6.40 0.21
C ARG A 137 11.31 -7.33 -1.00
N CYS A 138 11.52 -8.61 -0.75
CA CYS A 138 11.23 -9.62 -1.76
C CYS A 138 9.74 -9.91 -1.75
N ASP A 139 9.09 -9.80 -2.90
CA ASP A 139 7.75 -10.33 -3.06
C ASP A 139 7.85 -11.84 -3.33
N LEU A 140 7.57 -12.66 -2.31
CA LEU A 140 7.32 -14.08 -2.51
C LEU A 140 5.84 -14.22 -2.86
N ALA A 141 5.46 -13.74 -4.05
CA ALA A 141 4.14 -13.99 -4.60
C ALA A 141 4.01 -15.50 -4.88
N GLY A 142 3.42 -16.20 -3.92
CA GLY A 142 2.67 -17.46 -4.09
C GLY A 142 3.09 -18.40 -5.21
N LYS A 143 4.29 -18.99 -5.15
CA LYS A 143 4.50 -20.30 -5.79
C LYS A 143 3.93 -21.37 -4.86
N SER A 144 2.63 -21.64 -4.97
CA SER A 144 2.13 -22.97 -4.58
C SER A 144 2.70 -23.96 -5.60
N LEU A 145 3.55 -24.87 -5.12
CA LEU A 145 3.93 -26.08 -5.82
C LEU A 145 2.70 -26.92 -6.19
#